data_AF-A0AAP9N3N0-F1
#
_entry.id   AF-A0AAP9N3N0-F1
#
_cell.length_a   1.000
_cell.length_b   1.000
_cell.length_c   1.000
_cell.angle_alpha   90.00
_cell.angle_beta   90.00
_cell.angle_gamma   90.00
#
_symmetry.space_group_name_H-M   'P 1'
#
loop_
_entity.id
_entity.type
_entity.pdbx_description
1 polymer ?
#
loop_
_entity_poly.entity_id
_entity_poly.type
_entity_poly.pdbx_seq_one_letter_code
_entity_poly.pdbx_strand_id
1 'polypeptide(L)'
;MIPATLHESIKVQAKRLRDIFDIDLTTAKYILARGPYGCTDWSDLCARLSEDLPLQHALLLAELPQSPIAAAYLAKNLRRLAYSVSQLILTNRNLLELCEALRQVFAVPGEPVTLTDVLQSITPSKWQPAEMGPDPLAIIQSRVCINGVELQLVGTRIFWPRLFIFDDEITVEASTAEPFGHELKIMWDVEPWYQASRDYLLAYQCGDECDDLPDFMEPIITECSRMQQHRHWFAQCLKGWIHERRYNDDGAEFIPFLYQGHAYLVFGMPCPTSISHPPLRPQYVQFSDEDSNRYQVVLFEGQLMQVETLSVPPHLERHDWEYEDYHRRLCSDLLGGATAAGWISPPPAGWGDLLFLSPASHETLEHELRIEIKPESDETLCTLQTDNPDLAVEVLERARMGQFTCYEGAGVEASYAMRIELPTAIARVDISLSLKIIEETAWQSTHLIGRRVIQRDASGQTLYLEIKPALIKLIQRQPLKVLKKAIREGQVLRVHGLCEELQEAPTLPPNTAALEPLEIDEPNPLREPYFDGEDQLFIRSIRYQRANF
;
A
#
# COMPACT_ATOMS: atom_id res chain seq x y z
N MET A 1 0.27 25.09 -24.90
CA MET A 1 -0.85 25.94 -25.35
C MET A 1 -1.57 26.46 -24.13
N ILE A 2 -1.69 27.77 -23.97
CA ILE A 2 -2.34 28.41 -22.80
C ILE A 2 -3.84 28.49 -23.10
N PRO A 3 -4.74 27.87 -22.31
CA PRO A 3 -6.19 27.95 -22.53
C PRO A 3 -6.71 29.40 -22.45
N ALA A 4 -7.59 29.79 -23.37
CA ALA A 4 -8.18 31.13 -23.41
C ALA A 4 -9.51 31.23 -22.62
N THR A 5 -10.13 30.09 -22.28
CA THR A 5 -11.36 30.02 -21.48
C THR A 5 -11.29 28.90 -20.43
N LEU A 6 -12.13 28.97 -19.39
CA LEU A 6 -12.28 27.91 -18.39
C LEU A 6 -12.66 26.56 -19.02
N HIS A 7 -13.54 26.60 -20.03
CA HIS A 7 -13.96 25.43 -20.81
C HIS A 7 -12.82 24.80 -21.62
N GLU A 8 -11.92 25.62 -22.17
CA GLU A 8 -10.71 25.12 -22.81
C GLU A 8 -9.73 24.54 -21.80
N SER A 9 -9.63 25.15 -20.61
CA SER A 9 -8.75 24.69 -19.54
C SER A 9 -9.10 23.26 -19.12
N ILE A 10 -10.36 23.00 -18.76
CA ILE A 10 -10.80 21.66 -18.36
C ILE A 10 -10.64 20.62 -19.50
N LYS A 11 -10.78 21.03 -20.77
CA LYS A 11 -10.54 20.13 -21.92
C LYS A 11 -9.07 19.76 -22.04
N VAL A 12 -8.15 20.69 -21.79
CA VAL A 12 -6.71 20.44 -21.78
C VAL A 12 -6.33 19.56 -20.59
N GLN A 13 -6.87 19.83 -19.41
CA GLN A 13 -6.69 18.99 -18.22
C GLN A 13 -7.16 17.55 -18.48
N ALA A 14 -8.34 17.36 -19.08
CA ALA A 14 -8.84 16.03 -19.44
C ALA A 14 -7.94 15.30 -20.46
N LYS A 15 -7.35 16.02 -21.42
CA LYS A 15 -6.37 15.44 -22.36
C LYS A 15 -5.08 15.01 -21.66
N ARG A 16 -4.59 15.79 -20.70
CA ARG A 16 -3.41 15.39 -19.91
C ARG A 16 -3.70 14.19 -19.02
N LEU A 17 -4.87 14.16 -18.37
CA LEU A 17 -5.29 13.00 -17.58
C LEU A 17 -5.36 11.74 -18.44
N ARG A 18 -5.95 11.85 -19.64
CA ARG A 18 -5.97 10.79 -20.66
C ARG A 18 -4.55 10.26 -20.95
N ASP A 19 -3.62 11.17 -21.22
CA ASP A 19 -2.24 10.80 -21.61
C ASP A 19 -1.43 10.23 -20.43
N ILE A 20 -1.65 10.75 -19.22
CA ILE A 20 -0.91 10.33 -18.01
C ILE A 20 -1.40 8.96 -17.50
N PHE A 21 -2.70 8.69 -17.59
CA PHE A 21 -3.30 7.44 -17.10
C PHE A 21 -3.51 6.40 -18.20
N ASP A 22 -3.18 6.72 -19.45
CA ASP A 22 -3.37 5.86 -20.63
C ASP A 22 -4.82 5.33 -20.76
N ILE A 23 -5.78 6.24 -20.69
CA ILE A 23 -7.22 5.95 -20.77
C ILE A 23 -7.88 6.67 -21.95
N ASP A 24 -9.12 6.35 -22.30
CA ASP A 24 -9.83 7.15 -23.30
C ASP A 24 -10.24 8.55 -22.76
N LEU A 25 -10.47 9.49 -23.68
CA LEU A 25 -10.86 10.86 -23.32
C LEU A 25 -12.22 10.93 -22.61
N THR A 26 -13.09 9.95 -22.81
CA THR A 26 -14.41 9.92 -22.18
C THR A 26 -14.29 9.56 -20.70
N THR A 27 -13.45 8.58 -20.37
CA THR A 27 -13.11 8.19 -19.00
C THR A 27 -12.32 9.28 -18.32
N ALA A 28 -11.37 9.92 -19.02
CA ALA A 28 -10.66 11.06 -18.46
C ALA A 28 -11.60 12.21 -18.07
N LYS A 29 -12.59 12.54 -18.91
CA LYS A 29 -13.64 13.52 -18.57
C LYS A 29 -14.49 13.09 -17.37
N TYR A 30 -14.86 11.81 -17.31
CA TYR A 30 -15.62 11.24 -16.20
C TYR A 30 -14.86 11.36 -14.88
N ILE A 31 -13.60 10.92 -14.85
CA ILE A 31 -12.72 10.98 -13.66
C ILE A 31 -12.47 12.44 -13.26
N LEU A 32 -12.14 13.32 -14.22
CA LEU A 32 -11.86 14.71 -13.92
C LEU A 32 -13.09 15.39 -13.29
N ALA A 33 -14.28 15.19 -13.86
CA ALA A 33 -15.51 15.80 -13.36
C ALA A 33 -15.90 15.29 -11.97
N ARG A 34 -15.92 13.97 -11.76
CA ARG A 34 -16.40 13.38 -10.49
C ARG A 34 -15.36 13.42 -9.37
N GLY A 35 -14.08 13.22 -9.70
CA GLY A 35 -12.99 13.20 -8.73
C GLY A 35 -12.60 14.62 -8.33
N PRO A 36 -11.66 15.28 -9.03
CA PRO A 36 -11.16 16.59 -8.61
C PRO A 36 -12.21 17.69 -8.49
N TYR A 37 -13.21 17.72 -9.39
CA TYR A 37 -14.23 18.76 -9.41
C TYR A 37 -15.49 18.44 -8.58
N GLY A 38 -15.67 17.19 -8.12
CA GLY A 38 -16.84 16.78 -7.33
C GLY A 38 -18.20 17.00 -8.02
N CYS A 39 -18.24 17.03 -9.35
CA CYS A 39 -19.46 17.17 -10.14
C CYS A 39 -20.09 15.80 -10.44
N THR A 40 -21.37 15.76 -10.81
CA THR A 40 -22.03 14.47 -11.13
C THR A 40 -21.49 13.86 -12.42
N ASP A 41 -21.28 14.68 -13.45
CA ASP A 41 -20.71 14.30 -14.73
C ASP A 41 -20.03 15.49 -15.42
N TRP A 42 -19.52 15.26 -16.64
CA TRP A 42 -18.87 16.28 -17.46
C TRP A 42 -19.79 17.44 -17.85
N SER A 43 -21.07 17.17 -18.05
CA SER A 43 -22.06 18.18 -18.44
C SER A 43 -22.38 19.11 -17.28
N ASP A 44 -22.51 18.56 -16.07
CA ASP A 44 -22.66 19.31 -14.81
C ASP A 44 -21.45 20.23 -14.58
N LEU A 45 -20.23 19.72 -14.74
CA LEU A 45 -19.02 20.56 -14.68
C LEU A 45 -19.07 21.73 -15.68
N CYS A 46 -19.44 21.45 -16.93
CA CYS A 46 -19.55 22.49 -17.97
C CYS A 46 -20.63 23.52 -17.62
N ALA A 47 -21.78 23.10 -17.08
CA ALA A 47 -22.86 23.98 -16.68
C ALA A 47 -22.42 24.92 -15.56
N ARG A 48 -21.83 24.38 -14.47
CA ARG A 48 -21.35 25.17 -13.33
C ARG A 48 -20.26 26.16 -13.68
N LEU A 49 -19.38 25.82 -14.63
CA LEU A 49 -18.36 26.76 -15.12
C LEU A 49 -18.93 27.86 -16.03
N SER A 50 -20.18 27.73 -16.45
CA SER A 50 -20.89 28.73 -17.25
C SER A 50 -21.76 29.65 -16.38
N GLU A 51 -21.90 29.36 -15.09
CA GLU A 51 -22.57 30.23 -14.12
C GLU A 51 -21.66 31.40 -13.71
N ASP A 52 -22.27 32.51 -13.28
CA ASP A 52 -21.57 33.78 -13.00
C ASP A 52 -20.44 33.63 -11.95
N LEU A 53 -19.33 34.34 -12.19
CA LEU A 53 -18.16 34.43 -11.30
C LEU A 53 -18.52 35.12 -9.96
N PRO A 54 -17.87 34.76 -8.83
CA PRO A 54 -16.59 34.05 -8.73
C PRO A 54 -16.70 32.53 -8.49
N LEU A 55 -15.78 31.76 -9.09
CA LEU A 55 -15.63 30.33 -8.81
C LEU A 55 -15.23 30.10 -7.35
N GLN A 56 -15.76 29.03 -6.75
CA GLN A 56 -15.44 28.64 -5.38
C GLN A 56 -15.00 27.19 -5.30
N HIS A 57 -14.21 26.86 -4.28
CA HIS A 57 -13.76 25.52 -3.95
C HIS A 57 -13.11 24.79 -5.15
N ALA A 58 -13.59 23.58 -5.47
CA ALA A 58 -13.00 22.73 -6.50
C ALA A 58 -13.08 23.34 -7.91
N LEU A 59 -14.04 24.22 -8.19
CA LEU A 59 -14.14 24.88 -9.50
C LEU A 59 -12.96 25.82 -9.78
N LEU A 60 -12.25 26.31 -8.75
CA LEU A 60 -11.02 27.10 -8.91
C LEU A 60 -9.96 26.35 -9.73
N LEU A 61 -9.95 25.03 -9.70
CA LEU A 61 -9.01 24.21 -10.47
C LEU A 61 -9.10 24.46 -11.99
N ALA A 62 -10.24 24.98 -12.49
CA ALA A 62 -10.40 25.31 -13.90
C ALA A 62 -9.53 26.51 -14.33
N GLU A 63 -9.08 27.34 -13.38
CA GLU A 63 -8.18 28.47 -13.62
C GLU A 63 -6.70 28.07 -13.66
N LEU A 64 -6.38 26.78 -13.47
CA LEU A 64 -5.00 26.30 -13.56
C LEU A 64 -4.54 26.13 -15.02
N PRO A 65 -3.29 26.49 -15.33
CA PRO A 65 -2.19 26.79 -14.40
C PRO A 65 -2.01 28.28 -14.03
N GLN A 66 -2.87 29.18 -14.50
CA GLN A 66 -2.61 30.64 -14.43
C GLN A 66 -2.92 31.27 -13.06
N SER A 67 -3.84 30.70 -12.30
CA SER A 67 -4.31 31.28 -11.04
C SER A 67 -3.47 30.84 -9.83
N PRO A 68 -2.79 31.77 -9.12
CA PRO A 68 -2.05 31.43 -7.90
C PRO A 68 -2.98 30.99 -6.77
N ILE A 69 -4.22 31.47 -6.75
CA ILE A 69 -5.25 31.05 -5.78
C ILE A 69 -5.62 29.59 -6.03
N ALA A 70 -5.83 29.21 -7.29
CA ALA A 70 -6.10 27.83 -7.65
C ALA A 70 -4.90 26.91 -7.37
N ALA A 71 -3.67 27.39 -7.57
CA ALA A 71 -2.46 26.63 -7.26
C ALA A 71 -2.32 26.38 -5.76
N ALA A 72 -2.60 27.38 -4.93
CA ALA A 72 -2.64 27.23 -3.48
C ALA A 72 -3.77 26.28 -3.02
N TYR A 73 -4.93 26.32 -3.69
CA TYR A 73 -6.02 25.38 -3.43
C TYR A 73 -5.62 23.94 -3.76
N LEU A 74 -5.00 23.71 -4.93
CA LEU A 74 -4.47 22.40 -5.32
C LEU A 74 -3.47 21.88 -4.29
N ALA A 75 -2.47 22.68 -3.93
CA ALA A 75 -1.45 22.30 -2.95
C ALA A 75 -2.06 21.90 -1.60
N LYS A 76 -3.03 22.69 -1.10
CA LYS A 76 -3.72 22.41 0.17
C LYS A 76 -4.57 21.13 0.14
N ASN A 77 -5.10 20.74 -1.02
CA ASN A 77 -6.06 19.63 -1.13
C ASN A 77 -5.52 18.44 -1.93
N LEU A 78 -4.22 18.40 -2.25
CA LEU A 78 -3.65 17.44 -3.19
C LEU A 78 -3.91 15.99 -2.80
N ARG A 79 -3.64 15.63 -1.53
CA ARG A 79 -3.92 14.29 -0.96
C ARG A 79 -5.39 13.90 -1.12
N ARG A 80 -6.31 14.80 -0.78
CA ARG A 80 -7.76 14.56 -0.90
C ARG A 80 -8.17 14.34 -2.36
N LEU A 81 -7.67 15.19 -3.27
CA LEU A 81 -7.97 15.08 -4.71
C LEU A 81 -7.40 13.78 -5.31
N ALA A 82 -6.22 13.34 -4.85
CA ALA A 82 -5.62 12.06 -5.20
C ALA A 82 -6.53 10.90 -4.79
N TYR A 83 -6.98 10.85 -3.53
CA TYR A 83 -7.95 9.85 -3.11
C TYR A 83 -9.25 9.92 -3.92
N SER A 84 -9.77 11.11 -4.24
CA SER A 84 -10.98 11.23 -5.06
C SER A 84 -10.81 10.66 -6.47
N VAL A 85 -9.63 10.76 -7.07
CA VAL A 85 -9.33 10.09 -8.36
C VAL A 85 -9.23 8.59 -8.19
N SER A 86 -8.54 8.12 -7.15
CA SER A 86 -8.36 6.67 -6.95
C SER A 86 -9.65 5.93 -6.66
N GLN A 87 -10.67 6.62 -6.14
CA GLN A 87 -11.99 6.02 -5.97
C GLN A 87 -12.71 5.68 -7.28
N LEU A 88 -12.21 6.17 -8.43
CA LEU A 88 -12.86 6.04 -9.74
C LEU A 88 -12.08 5.16 -10.72
N ILE A 89 -10.78 4.95 -10.47
CA ILE A 89 -9.89 4.19 -11.36
C ILE A 89 -8.84 3.43 -10.55
N LEU A 90 -8.62 2.18 -10.93
CA LEU A 90 -7.51 1.39 -10.44
C LEU A 90 -6.18 1.98 -10.92
N THR A 91 -5.21 2.07 -10.01
CA THR A 91 -3.88 2.57 -10.31
C THR A 91 -2.83 1.78 -9.53
N ASN A 92 -1.63 1.63 -10.10
CA ASN A 92 -0.46 1.13 -9.36
C ASN A 92 0.33 2.24 -8.70
N ARG A 93 -0.12 3.48 -8.87
CA ARG A 93 0.54 4.61 -8.26
C ARG A 93 0.28 4.57 -6.78
N ASN A 94 1.33 4.71 -5.99
CA ASN A 94 1.17 5.06 -4.60
C ASN A 94 0.65 6.51 -4.48
N LEU A 95 0.34 6.94 -3.26
CA LEU A 95 -0.21 8.27 -3.01
C LEU A 95 0.68 9.41 -3.52
N LEU A 96 2.01 9.29 -3.38
CA LEU A 96 2.96 10.31 -3.87
C LEU A 96 2.92 10.43 -5.39
N GLU A 97 2.99 9.30 -6.08
CA GLU A 97 2.96 9.23 -7.53
C GLU A 97 1.63 9.73 -8.10
N LEU A 98 0.52 9.50 -7.37
CA LEU A 98 -0.78 10.02 -7.77
C LEU A 98 -0.91 11.53 -7.56
N CYS A 99 -0.36 12.05 -6.45
CA CYS A 99 -0.25 13.48 -6.20
C CYS A 99 0.58 14.18 -7.29
N GLU A 100 1.71 13.59 -7.67
CA GLU A 100 2.57 14.09 -8.76
C GLU A 100 1.83 14.05 -10.11
N ALA A 101 1.12 12.95 -10.40
CA ALA A 101 0.26 12.83 -11.59
C ALA A 101 -0.75 13.98 -11.68
N LEU A 102 -1.41 14.29 -10.56
CA LEU A 102 -2.40 15.36 -10.51
C LEU A 102 -1.79 16.74 -10.77
N ARG A 103 -0.61 17.04 -10.21
CA ARG A 103 0.10 18.29 -10.51
C ARG A 103 0.40 18.42 -12.01
N GLN A 104 0.80 17.33 -12.65
CA GLN A 104 1.05 17.29 -14.09
C GLN A 104 -0.25 17.49 -14.90
N VAL A 105 -1.38 16.88 -14.49
CA VAL A 105 -2.70 17.09 -15.11
C VAL A 105 -3.08 18.57 -15.10
N PHE A 106 -2.89 19.25 -13.96
CA PHE A 106 -3.19 20.68 -13.81
C PHE A 106 -2.07 21.60 -14.33
N ALA A 107 -0.94 21.03 -14.80
CA ALA A 107 0.27 21.73 -15.24
C ALA A 107 0.79 22.77 -14.25
N VAL A 108 0.78 22.43 -12.96
CA VAL A 108 1.36 23.27 -11.91
C VAL A 108 2.83 22.90 -11.72
N PRO A 109 3.78 23.77 -12.11
CA PRO A 109 5.19 23.48 -11.91
C PRO A 109 5.56 23.49 -10.43
N GLY A 110 6.66 22.84 -10.08
CA GLY A 110 7.35 23.00 -8.80
C GLY A 110 8.17 21.77 -8.45
N GLU A 111 8.63 21.72 -7.21
CA GLU A 111 9.45 20.62 -6.71
C GLU A 111 8.69 19.28 -6.75
N PRO A 112 9.40 18.15 -6.93
CA PRO A 112 8.80 16.82 -6.84
C PRO A 112 7.99 16.66 -5.57
N VAL A 113 6.83 16.00 -5.66
CA VAL A 113 6.06 15.63 -4.47
C VAL A 113 6.92 14.75 -3.57
N THR A 114 7.03 15.14 -2.30
CA THR A 114 7.82 14.46 -1.27
C THR A 114 6.90 13.95 -0.15
N LEU A 115 7.45 13.18 0.79
CA LEU A 115 6.71 12.73 1.96
C LEU A 115 6.10 13.88 2.76
N THR A 116 6.71 15.07 2.78
CA THR A 116 6.16 16.23 3.51
C THR A 116 4.85 16.76 2.92
N ASP A 117 4.55 16.42 1.67
CA ASP A 117 3.31 16.84 1.00
C ASP A 117 2.13 15.91 1.32
N VAL A 118 2.39 14.69 1.80
CA VAL A 118 1.36 13.66 2.05
C VAL A 118 1.28 13.25 3.53
N LEU A 119 2.38 13.30 4.26
CA LEU A 119 2.48 12.96 5.67
C LEU A 119 2.47 14.21 6.55
N GLN A 120 1.90 14.06 7.75
CA GLN A 120 1.90 15.13 8.73
C GLN A 120 3.30 15.33 9.33
N SER A 121 3.77 16.57 9.34
CA SER A 121 5.02 16.92 10.04
C SER A 121 4.77 17.27 11.51
N ILE A 122 5.63 16.74 12.37
CA ILE A 122 5.67 16.99 13.81
C ILE A 122 7.03 17.59 14.16
N THR A 123 7.02 18.67 14.93
CA THR A 123 8.23 19.34 15.41
C THR A 123 8.49 18.95 16.87
N PRO A 124 9.48 18.08 17.16
CA PRO A 124 9.88 17.79 18.53
C PRO A 124 10.71 18.95 19.12
N SER A 125 11.05 18.85 20.40
CA SER A 125 12.12 19.67 20.99
C SER A 125 13.48 19.32 20.37
N LYS A 126 14.51 20.13 20.64
CA LYS A 126 15.86 19.78 20.22
C LYS A 126 16.34 18.49 20.89
N TRP A 127 17.01 17.64 20.13
CA TRP A 127 17.71 16.47 20.65
C TRP A 127 18.84 16.87 21.60
N GLN A 128 18.94 16.18 22.73
CA GLN A 128 19.96 16.38 23.75
C GLN A 128 20.63 15.05 24.11
N PRO A 129 21.94 15.04 24.39
CA PRO A 129 22.62 13.89 24.97
C PRO A 129 21.97 13.44 26.28
N ALA A 130 21.81 12.13 26.50
CA ALA A 130 21.39 11.58 27.79
C ALA A 130 22.56 11.34 28.76
N GLU A 131 23.79 11.64 28.30
CA GLU A 131 25.06 11.44 29.00
C GLU A 131 25.17 10.00 29.56
N MET A 132 25.01 9.02 28.67
CA MET A 132 25.11 7.59 28.99
C MET A 132 26.08 6.90 28.05
N GLY A 133 27.13 6.30 28.62
CA GLY A 133 28.18 5.64 27.86
C GLY A 133 29.43 6.50 27.66
N PRO A 134 30.44 5.98 26.95
CA PRO A 134 31.67 6.71 26.64
C PRO A 134 31.44 7.87 25.66
N ASP A 135 30.49 7.71 24.73
CA ASP A 135 30.05 8.76 23.81
C ASP A 135 28.74 9.39 24.31
N PRO A 136 28.68 10.72 24.51
CA PRO A 136 27.46 11.40 24.96
C PRO A 136 26.28 11.24 23.99
N LEU A 137 26.53 10.99 22.71
CA LEU A 137 25.52 10.83 21.67
C LEU A 137 25.06 9.38 21.48
N ALA A 138 25.61 8.42 22.23
CA ALA A 138 25.13 7.03 22.16
C ALA A 138 23.61 6.95 22.42
N ILE A 139 23.13 7.74 23.39
CA ILE A 139 21.70 7.89 23.69
C ILE A 139 21.32 9.37 23.63
N ILE A 140 20.30 9.67 22.84
CA ILE A 140 19.74 11.01 22.68
C ILE A 140 18.30 11.06 23.18
N GLN A 141 17.87 12.24 23.58
CA GLN A 141 16.54 12.48 24.12
C GLN A 141 15.89 13.69 23.49
N SER A 142 14.59 13.61 23.30
CA SER A 142 13.76 14.74 22.90
C SER A 142 12.36 14.59 23.50
N ARG A 143 11.50 15.58 23.31
CA ARG A 143 10.12 15.60 23.80
C ARG A 143 9.19 16.15 22.74
N VAL A 144 7.95 15.72 22.80
CA VAL A 144 6.87 16.22 21.94
C VAL A 144 5.55 16.16 22.69
N CYS A 145 4.61 17.06 22.35
CA CYS A 145 3.25 17.00 22.85
C CYS A 145 2.30 16.72 21.69
N ILE A 146 1.68 15.53 21.69
CA ILE A 146 0.75 15.07 20.65
C ILE A 146 -0.61 14.83 21.30
N ASN A 147 -1.67 15.43 20.75
CA ASN A 147 -3.04 15.28 21.25
C ASN A 147 -3.19 15.57 22.75
N GLY A 148 -2.35 16.47 23.28
CA GLY A 148 -2.32 16.83 24.70
C GLY A 148 -1.52 15.88 25.60
N VAL A 149 -0.96 14.80 25.06
CA VAL A 149 -0.07 13.87 25.76
C VAL A 149 1.37 14.27 25.53
N GLU A 150 2.10 14.49 26.62
CA GLU A 150 3.55 14.71 26.56
C GLU A 150 4.31 13.39 26.50
N LEU A 151 5.23 13.31 25.54
CA LEU A 151 5.98 12.10 25.22
C LEU A 151 7.47 12.40 25.38
N GLN A 152 8.16 11.54 26.12
CA GLN A 152 9.62 11.49 26.18
C GLN A 152 10.12 10.55 25.08
N LEU A 153 10.86 11.11 24.13
CA LEU A 153 11.54 10.38 23.07
C LEU A 153 12.93 9.98 23.55
N VAL A 154 13.30 8.72 23.32
CA VAL A 154 14.64 8.19 23.58
C VAL A 154 15.12 7.55 22.29
N GLY A 155 16.19 8.11 21.73
CA GLY A 155 16.91 7.56 20.59
C GLY A 155 18.14 6.79 21.06
N THR A 156 18.24 5.52 20.70
CA THR A 156 19.39 4.66 20.97
C THR A 156 20.17 4.45 19.68
N ARG A 157 21.47 4.81 19.68
CA ARG A 157 22.33 4.64 18.52
C ARG A 157 22.55 3.16 18.28
N ILE A 158 22.28 2.72 17.05
CA ILE A 158 22.44 1.33 16.65
C ILE A 158 23.65 1.16 15.75
N PHE A 159 24.20 -0.06 15.73
CA PHE A 159 25.19 -0.45 14.75
C PHE A 159 24.52 -0.56 13.37
N TRP A 160 24.96 0.28 12.43
CA TRP A 160 24.43 0.36 11.07
C TRP A 160 25.58 0.67 10.10
N PRO A 161 26.36 -0.35 9.68
CA PRO A 161 27.62 -0.14 8.97
C PRO A 161 27.42 0.53 7.61
N ARG A 162 26.21 0.51 7.02
CA ARG A 162 25.87 1.22 5.78
C ARG A 162 26.17 2.73 5.81
N LEU A 163 26.27 3.34 6.99
CA LEU A 163 26.62 4.75 7.16
C LEU A 163 28.12 5.00 7.34
N PHE A 164 28.92 3.94 7.45
CA PHE A 164 30.37 4.06 7.55
C PHE A 164 30.98 4.31 6.18
N ILE A 165 31.89 5.27 6.14
CA ILE A 165 32.69 5.58 4.95
C ILE A 165 34.05 4.95 5.22
N PHE A 166 34.32 3.83 4.56
CA PHE A 166 35.59 3.13 4.65
C PHE A 166 36.61 3.66 3.63
N ASP A 167 37.89 3.38 3.88
CA ASP A 167 38.98 3.72 2.96
C ASP A 167 38.86 2.93 1.64
N ASP A 168 39.48 3.44 0.56
CA ASP A 168 39.48 2.84 -0.79
C ASP A 168 39.99 1.38 -0.85
N GLU A 169 40.68 0.92 0.20
CA GLU A 169 41.13 -0.47 0.36
C GLU A 169 39.93 -1.45 0.49
N ILE A 170 38.80 -0.99 1.04
CA ILE A 170 37.57 -1.78 1.18
C ILE A 170 36.67 -1.55 -0.05
N THR A 171 36.81 -2.43 -1.03
CA THR A 171 35.97 -2.58 -2.23
C THR A 171 34.62 -3.29 -2.04
N VAL A 172 34.35 -3.96 -0.91
CA VAL A 172 33.05 -4.61 -0.63
C VAL A 172 32.07 -3.64 0.02
N GLU A 173 30.78 -3.93 -0.10
CA GLU A 173 29.74 -3.09 0.51
C GLU A 173 29.80 -3.13 2.04
N ALA A 174 29.61 -1.97 2.67
CA ALA A 174 29.62 -1.84 4.12
C ALA A 174 28.53 -2.68 4.81
N SER A 175 27.40 -2.92 4.13
CA SER A 175 26.32 -3.81 4.55
C SER A 175 26.78 -5.25 4.79
N THR A 176 27.88 -5.69 4.19
CA THR A 176 28.45 -7.03 4.42
C THR A 176 28.88 -7.25 5.87
N ALA A 177 29.17 -6.19 6.63
CA ALA A 177 29.49 -6.29 8.06
C ALA A 177 28.26 -6.44 8.97
N GLU A 178 27.04 -6.51 8.43
CA GLU A 178 25.82 -6.68 9.22
C GLU A 178 25.69 -8.12 9.73
N PRO A 179 25.45 -8.33 11.04
CA PRO A 179 25.24 -9.66 11.59
C PRO A 179 23.80 -10.11 11.28
N PHE A 180 23.52 -10.52 10.04
CA PHE A 180 22.20 -10.95 9.59
C PHE A 180 21.58 -12.01 10.52
N GLY A 181 20.29 -11.85 10.83
CA GLY A 181 19.55 -12.71 11.75
C GLY A 181 19.78 -12.42 13.24
N HIS A 182 20.75 -11.58 13.61
CA HIS A 182 20.95 -11.12 14.99
C HIS A 182 20.07 -9.91 15.32
N GLU A 183 19.77 -9.72 16.61
CA GLU A 183 19.07 -8.53 17.09
C GLU A 183 19.93 -7.27 16.93
N LEU A 184 19.27 -6.14 16.71
CA LEU A 184 19.93 -4.84 16.56
C LEU A 184 20.81 -4.50 17.77
N LYS A 185 22.03 -4.01 17.50
CA LYS A 185 23.05 -3.79 18.53
C LYS A 185 23.20 -2.32 18.86
N ILE A 186 23.43 -2.01 20.15
CA ILE A 186 23.69 -0.65 20.60
C ILE A 186 25.16 -0.31 20.33
N MET A 187 25.38 0.83 19.67
CA MET A 187 26.72 1.35 19.41
C MET A 187 27.07 2.43 20.45
N TRP A 188 27.59 1.99 21.60
CA TRP A 188 27.99 2.86 22.72
C TRP A 188 29.13 3.83 22.40
N ASP A 189 29.98 3.45 21.46
CA ASP A 189 31.10 4.25 20.92
C ASP A 189 31.22 3.93 19.42
N VAL A 190 31.61 4.89 18.60
CA VAL A 190 31.66 4.71 17.13
C VAL A 190 32.95 4.01 16.72
N GLU A 191 34.09 4.47 17.26
CA GLU A 191 35.42 4.06 16.80
C GLU A 191 35.65 2.53 16.91
N PRO A 192 35.33 1.86 18.03
CA PRO A 192 35.55 0.41 18.14
C PRO A 192 34.69 -0.40 17.16
N TRP A 193 33.48 0.07 16.85
CA TRP A 193 32.59 -0.58 15.90
C TRP A 193 33.06 -0.36 14.46
N TYR A 194 33.51 0.86 14.12
CA TYR A 194 34.13 1.15 12.84
C TYR A 194 35.34 0.24 12.58
N GLN A 195 36.25 0.14 13.56
CA GLN A 195 37.43 -0.72 13.45
C GLN A 195 37.07 -2.20 13.31
N ALA A 196 36.11 -2.71 14.11
CA ALA A 196 35.65 -4.08 14.00
C ALA A 196 35.05 -4.40 12.61
N SER A 197 34.27 -3.49 12.05
CA SER A 197 33.75 -3.60 10.68
C SER A 197 34.86 -3.55 9.63
N ARG A 198 35.81 -2.63 9.77
CA ARG A 198 36.95 -2.51 8.86
C ARG A 198 37.76 -3.82 8.82
N ASP A 199 38.09 -4.37 9.99
CA ASP A 199 38.87 -5.61 10.11
C ASP A 199 38.10 -6.81 9.53
N TYR A 200 36.79 -6.89 9.77
CA TYR A 200 35.93 -7.91 9.20
C TYR A 200 35.88 -7.84 7.67
N LEU A 201 35.64 -6.66 7.10
CA LEU A 201 35.50 -6.48 5.65
C LEU A 201 36.81 -6.78 4.91
N LEU A 202 37.96 -6.37 5.46
CA LEU A 202 39.27 -6.70 4.91
C LEU A 202 39.52 -8.21 4.89
N ALA A 203 39.15 -8.91 5.97
CA ALA A 203 39.28 -10.36 6.04
C ALA A 203 38.32 -11.07 5.07
N TYR A 204 37.07 -10.57 4.97
CA TYR A 204 36.06 -11.07 4.04
C TYR A 204 36.55 -10.99 2.58
N GLN A 205 37.15 -9.88 2.19
CA GLN A 205 37.68 -9.67 0.83
C GLN A 205 38.85 -10.59 0.45
N CYS A 206 39.63 -11.03 1.45
CA CYS A 206 40.75 -11.93 1.23
C CYS A 206 40.32 -13.41 1.23
N GLY A 207 39.06 -13.71 1.55
CA GLY A 207 38.54 -15.08 1.58
C GLY A 207 38.29 -15.61 0.16
N ASP A 208 39.00 -16.67 -0.21
CA ASP A 208 38.91 -17.28 -1.55
C ASP A 208 37.73 -18.29 -1.68
N GLU A 209 37.16 -18.77 -0.56
CA GLU A 209 36.09 -19.78 -0.53
C GLU A 209 34.97 -19.41 0.46
N CYS A 210 33.70 -19.69 0.10
CA CYS A 210 32.52 -19.37 0.92
C CYS A 210 32.49 -20.05 2.29
N ASP A 211 33.26 -21.13 2.49
CA ASP A 211 33.28 -21.92 3.73
C ASP A 211 34.31 -21.38 4.76
N ASP A 212 35.16 -20.42 4.38
CA ASP A 212 36.23 -19.82 5.21
C ASP A 212 35.95 -18.35 5.58
N LEU A 213 34.70 -17.91 5.52
CA LEU A 213 34.35 -16.53 5.88
C LEU A 213 34.60 -16.29 7.37
N PRO A 214 35.25 -15.15 7.74
CA PRO A 214 35.50 -14.82 9.13
C PRO A 214 34.18 -14.58 9.89
N ASP A 215 34.15 -14.87 11.19
CA ASP A 215 33.06 -14.45 12.06
C ASP A 215 33.20 -12.95 12.41
N PHE A 216 32.09 -12.21 12.41
CA PHE A 216 32.10 -10.82 12.87
C PHE A 216 32.30 -10.76 14.39
N MET A 217 33.36 -10.09 14.83
CA MET A 217 33.69 -9.95 16.24
C MET A 217 33.22 -8.60 16.78
N GLU A 218 32.16 -8.61 17.61
CA GLU A 218 31.67 -7.40 18.26
C GLU A 218 32.72 -6.77 19.20
N PRO A 219 32.86 -5.43 19.22
CA PRO A 219 33.82 -4.78 20.10
C PRO A 219 33.42 -4.92 21.58
N ILE A 220 34.41 -5.17 22.43
CA ILE A 220 34.20 -5.31 23.87
C ILE A 220 34.20 -3.92 24.52
N ILE A 221 33.01 -3.44 24.91
CA ILE A 221 32.84 -2.18 25.63
C ILE A 221 32.44 -2.47 27.07
N THR A 222 33.17 -1.88 28.03
CA THR A 222 32.86 -2.06 29.47
C THR A 222 31.64 -1.22 29.83
N GLU A 223 30.53 -1.89 30.15
CA GLU A 223 29.27 -1.22 30.47
C GLU A 223 29.07 -0.99 31.96
N CYS A 224 28.72 0.24 32.34
CA CYS A 224 28.29 0.58 33.69
C CYS A 224 26.85 0.11 33.96
N SER A 225 26.39 0.15 35.22
CA SER A 225 25.05 -0.33 35.60
C SER A 225 23.92 0.37 34.84
N ARG A 226 24.06 1.68 34.53
CA ARG A 226 23.05 2.45 33.78
C ARG A 226 22.98 2.00 32.31
N MET A 227 24.12 1.70 31.69
CA MET A 227 24.18 1.15 30.33
C MET A 227 23.56 -0.25 30.28
N GLN A 228 23.86 -1.10 31.27
CA GLN A 228 23.27 -2.45 31.37
C GLN A 228 21.74 -2.40 31.51
N GLN A 229 21.22 -1.49 32.34
CA GLN A 229 19.77 -1.28 32.49
C GLN A 229 19.13 -0.81 31.19
N HIS A 230 19.76 0.15 30.50
CA HIS A 230 19.29 0.62 29.21
C HIS A 230 19.33 -0.47 28.14
N ARG A 231 20.41 -1.25 28.07
CA ARG A 231 20.53 -2.38 27.14
C ARG A 231 19.43 -3.41 27.36
N HIS A 232 19.11 -3.69 28.62
CA HIS A 232 18.00 -4.58 28.98
C HIS A 232 16.65 -4.02 28.50
N TRP A 233 16.38 -2.75 28.76
CA TRP A 233 15.18 -2.07 28.28
C TRP A 233 15.09 -2.04 26.75
N PHE A 234 16.17 -1.72 26.06
CA PHE A 234 16.24 -1.71 24.60
C PHE A 234 15.94 -3.10 24.01
N ALA A 235 16.51 -4.16 24.59
CA ALA A 235 16.20 -5.54 24.20
C ALA A 235 14.72 -5.91 24.45
N GLN A 236 14.07 -5.34 25.47
CA GLN A 236 12.63 -5.49 25.68
C GLN A 236 11.81 -4.75 24.62
N CYS A 237 12.21 -3.53 24.23
CA CYS A 237 11.58 -2.78 23.15
C CYS A 237 11.63 -3.56 21.82
N LEU A 238 12.81 -4.10 21.50
CA LEU A 238 13.01 -4.95 20.32
C LEU A 238 12.12 -6.21 20.35
N LYS A 239 11.87 -6.82 21.51
CA LYS A 239 10.94 -7.97 21.61
C LYS A 239 9.48 -7.57 21.36
N GLY A 240 9.08 -6.38 21.77
CA GLY A 240 7.75 -5.82 21.49
C GLY A 240 7.55 -5.45 20.02
N TRP A 241 8.63 -5.10 19.32
CA TRP A 241 8.64 -4.74 17.91
C TRP A 241 9.00 -5.94 17.01
N ILE A 242 8.04 -6.87 16.89
CA ILE A 242 8.28 -8.25 16.44
C ILE A 242 8.82 -8.35 15.01
N HIS A 243 8.40 -7.45 14.11
CA HIS A 243 8.62 -7.59 12.66
C HIS A 243 10.03 -7.16 12.21
N GLU A 244 10.71 -6.25 12.91
CA GLU A 244 11.94 -5.59 12.38
C GLU A 244 13.09 -5.48 13.40
N ARG A 245 13.07 -6.32 14.43
CA ARG A 245 14.09 -6.29 15.50
C ARG A 245 15.47 -6.83 15.13
N ARG A 246 15.69 -7.25 13.88
CA ARG A 246 16.89 -7.97 13.42
C ARG A 246 17.42 -7.37 12.12
N TYR A 247 18.73 -7.53 11.90
CA TYR A 247 19.33 -7.31 10.59
C TYR A 247 18.77 -8.34 9.60
N ASN A 248 18.20 -7.88 8.48
CA ASN A 248 17.63 -8.70 7.42
C ASN A 248 18.08 -8.20 6.04
N ASP A 249 18.05 -9.10 5.06
CA ASP A 249 18.37 -8.86 3.64
C ASP A 249 17.12 -8.82 2.75
N ASP A 250 15.96 -9.17 3.30
CA ASP A 250 14.67 -9.30 2.60
C ASP A 250 14.01 -7.96 2.20
N GLY A 251 14.65 -6.80 2.46
CA GLY A 251 14.14 -5.47 2.10
C GLY A 251 12.98 -4.95 2.98
N ALA A 252 12.48 -5.76 3.92
CA ALA A 252 11.57 -5.33 4.99
C ALA A 252 12.37 -4.75 6.17
N GLU A 253 13.13 -3.70 5.89
CA GLU A 253 13.98 -3.05 6.88
C GLU A 253 13.20 -1.99 7.66
N PHE A 254 13.61 -1.76 8.89
CA PHE A 254 13.22 -0.55 9.58
C PHE A 254 13.90 0.67 8.99
N ILE A 255 13.28 1.84 9.16
CA ILE A 255 13.85 3.10 8.69
C ILE A 255 14.51 3.79 9.90
N PRO A 256 15.85 3.83 10.01
CA PRO A 256 16.52 4.47 11.15
C PRO A 256 16.28 5.98 11.17
N PHE A 257 16.20 6.53 12.37
CA PHE A 257 16.30 7.98 12.57
C PHE A 257 17.77 8.39 12.47
N LEU A 258 18.10 9.21 11.48
CA LEU A 258 19.45 9.72 11.23
C LEU A 258 19.70 11.00 12.05
N TYR A 259 20.71 10.98 12.89
CA TYR A 259 21.14 12.16 13.64
C TYR A 259 22.66 12.28 13.64
N GLN A 260 23.16 13.42 13.18
CA GLN A 260 24.60 13.70 13.08
C GLN A 260 25.41 12.60 12.36
N GLY A 261 24.84 11.98 11.33
CA GLY A 261 25.50 10.94 10.54
C GLY A 261 25.41 9.52 11.12
N HIS A 262 24.64 9.32 12.20
CA HIS A 262 24.45 8.01 12.82
C HIS A 262 22.98 7.56 12.80
N ALA A 263 22.77 6.25 12.82
CA ALA A 263 21.45 5.63 12.90
C ALA A 263 20.99 5.45 14.34
N TYR A 264 19.74 5.81 14.61
CA TYR A 264 19.07 5.65 15.90
C TYR A 264 17.74 4.93 15.74
N LEU A 265 17.41 4.09 16.71
CA LEU A 265 16.02 3.69 16.95
C LEU A 265 15.42 4.59 18.01
N VAL A 266 14.27 5.18 17.69
CA VAL A 266 13.59 6.14 18.56
C VAL A 266 12.30 5.53 19.07
N PHE A 267 12.13 5.52 20.39
CA PHE A 267 10.88 5.17 21.05
C PHE A 267 10.35 6.36 21.83
N GLY A 268 9.05 6.63 21.73
CA GLY A 268 8.37 7.70 22.45
C GLY A 268 7.41 7.16 23.49
N MET A 269 7.56 7.61 24.73
CA MET A 269 6.79 7.08 25.86
C MET A 269 6.03 8.21 26.55
N PRO A 270 4.77 8.00 26.97
CA PRO A 270 4.02 8.99 27.75
C PRO A 270 4.74 9.29 29.05
N CYS A 271 4.98 10.57 29.29
CA CYS A 271 5.59 11.07 30.50
C CYS A 271 4.58 11.99 31.22
N PRO A 272 4.30 11.77 32.52
CA PRO A 272 3.56 12.74 33.30
C PRO A 272 4.32 14.07 33.28
N THR A 273 3.63 15.16 32.91
CA THR A 273 4.18 16.51 32.70
C THR A 273 5.24 16.86 33.75
N SER A 274 6.49 16.99 33.32
CA SER A 274 7.57 17.44 34.20
C SER A 274 7.48 18.95 34.39
N ILE A 275 7.35 19.38 35.65
CA ILE A 275 7.25 20.79 36.09
C ILE A 275 8.50 21.61 35.67
N SER A 276 9.58 20.94 35.27
CA SER A 276 10.92 21.52 35.12
C SER A 276 11.26 22.05 33.73
N HIS A 277 10.40 21.89 32.72
CA HIS A 277 10.72 22.22 31.33
C HIS A 277 9.69 23.17 30.70
N PRO A 278 10.09 24.00 29.72
CA PRO A 278 9.17 24.89 29.04
C PRO A 278 8.03 24.10 28.38
N PRO A 279 6.79 24.62 28.42
CA PRO A 279 5.64 23.94 27.83
C PRO A 279 5.83 23.78 26.33
N LEU A 280 5.67 22.54 25.84
CA LEU A 280 5.69 22.23 24.42
C LEU A 280 4.39 22.70 23.75
N ARG A 281 4.50 23.15 22.50
CA ARG A 281 3.31 23.44 21.70
C ARG A 281 2.58 22.13 21.40
N PRO A 282 1.29 21.99 21.77
CA PRO A 282 0.54 20.79 21.42
C PRO A 282 0.37 20.72 19.90
N GLN A 283 0.63 19.55 19.36
CA GLN A 283 0.41 19.20 17.96
C GLN A 283 -0.70 18.16 17.89
N TYR A 284 -1.56 18.27 16.88
CA TYR A 284 -2.72 17.40 16.76
C TYR A 284 -2.49 16.40 15.64
N VAL A 285 -2.52 15.11 15.94
CA VAL A 285 -2.46 14.03 14.96
C VAL A 285 -3.85 13.43 14.83
N GLN A 286 -4.35 13.40 13.59
CA GLN A 286 -5.62 12.77 13.26
C GLN A 286 -5.37 11.31 12.89
N PHE A 287 -6.09 10.39 13.53
CA PHE A 287 -6.11 8.98 13.15
C PHE A 287 -7.29 8.72 12.22
N SER A 288 -7.08 7.93 11.17
CA SER A 288 -8.04 7.67 10.10
C SER A 288 -9.18 6.73 10.47
N ASP A 289 -8.96 5.83 11.44
CA ASP A 289 -9.85 4.70 11.69
C ASP A 289 -10.53 4.80 13.06
N GLU A 290 -11.71 4.18 13.19
CA GLU A 290 -12.45 4.14 14.46
C GLU A 290 -12.01 3.00 15.38
N ASP A 291 -11.06 2.17 14.96
CA ASP A 291 -10.60 0.99 15.69
C ASP A 291 -9.95 1.32 17.04
N SER A 292 -9.90 0.31 17.91
CA SER A 292 -9.32 0.42 19.26
C SER A 292 -7.79 0.54 19.27
N ASN A 293 -7.13 0.05 18.22
CA ASN A 293 -5.72 0.31 17.92
C ASN A 293 -5.65 1.14 16.64
N ARG A 294 -5.01 2.31 16.69
CA ARG A 294 -4.84 3.18 15.51
C ARG A 294 -3.40 3.60 15.44
N TYR A 295 -2.87 3.64 14.22
CA TYR A 295 -1.54 4.16 13.98
C TYR A 295 -1.57 5.20 12.87
N GLN A 296 -0.55 6.04 12.83
CA GLN A 296 -0.35 7.04 11.80
C GLN A 296 1.15 7.24 11.59
N VAL A 297 1.61 7.16 10.34
CA VAL A 297 2.99 7.52 10.01
C VAL A 297 3.10 9.04 9.86
N VAL A 298 4.11 9.62 10.49
CA VAL A 298 4.36 11.06 10.57
C VAL A 298 5.83 11.38 10.35
N LEU A 299 6.13 12.66 10.11
CA LEU A 299 7.49 13.15 9.90
C LEU A 299 8.00 13.95 11.10
N PHE A 300 8.94 13.40 11.85
CA PHE A 300 9.71 14.10 12.89
C PHE A 300 10.96 14.72 12.29
N GLU A 301 11.01 16.04 12.21
CA GLU A 301 12.13 16.76 11.57
C GLU A 301 12.43 16.26 10.14
N GLY A 302 11.40 15.85 9.41
CA GLY A 302 11.51 15.29 8.06
C GLY A 302 11.81 13.79 7.99
N GLN A 303 11.86 13.09 9.13
CA GLN A 303 12.15 11.65 9.21
C GLN A 303 10.96 10.86 9.71
N LEU A 304 10.83 9.61 9.25
CA LEU A 304 9.65 8.79 9.49
C LEU A 304 9.60 8.27 10.92
N MET A 305 8.42 8.41 11.54
CA MET A 305 8.08 7.86 12.84
C MET A 305 6.64 7.37 12.81
N GLN A 306 6.32 6.39 13.64
CA GLN A 306 4.96 5.91 13.81
C GLN A 306 4.40 6.38 15.15
N VAL A 307 3.20 6.95 15.12
CA VAL A 307 2.42 7.29 16.31
C VAL A 307 1.33 6.25 16.43
N GLU A 308 1.20 5.63 17.60
CA GLU A 308 0.20 4.62 17.89
C GLU A 308 -0.67 5.07 19.05
N THR A 309 -1.97 4.78 18.96
CA THR A 309 -2.93 4.96 20.04
C THR A 309 -3.66 3.65 20.31
N LEU A 310 -3.67 3.24 21.57
CA LEU A 310 -4.42 2.09 22.06
C LEU A 310 -5.45 2.60 23.05
N SER A 311 -6.72 2.47 22.71
CA SER A 311 -7.83 2.86 23.58
C SER A 311 -8.58 1.62 24.06
N VAL A 312 -8.77 1.51 25.38
CA VAL A 312 -9.51 0.39 25.96
C VAL A 312 -11.02 0.66 25.80
N PRO A 313 -11.78 -0.19 25.07
CA PRO A 313 -13.19 0.08 24.83
C PRO A 313 -13.99 0.15 26.14
N PRO A 314 -14.86 1.16 26.32
CA PRO A 314 -15.59 1.37 27.58
C PRO A 314 -16.66 0.30 27.90
N HIS A 315 -16.98 -0.59 26.94
CA HIS A 315 -18.12 -1.51 27.03
C HIS A 315 -17.77 -3.01 27.02
N LEU A 316 -16.49 -3.38 26.96
CA LEU A 316 -16.07 -4.77 27.13
C LEU A 316 -15.64 -4.99 28.58
N GLU A 317 -16.26 -5.96 29.27
CA GLU A 317 -15.82 -6.42 30.59
C GLU A 317 -14.42 -7.04 30.46
N ARG A 318 -13.37 -6.21 30.48
CA ARG A 318 -11.93 -6.47 30.76
C ARG A 318 -11.23 -7.72 30.22
N HIS A 319 -11.85 -8.61 29.44
CA HIS A 319 -11.31 -9.96 29.22
C HIS A 319 -11.35 -10.48 27.80
N ASP A 320 -11.91 -9.75 26.83
CA ASP A 320 -11.83 -10.13 25.40
C ASP A 320 -11.74 -8.86 24.55
N TRP A 321 -10.61 -8.17 24.62
CA TRP A 321 -10.25 -7.19 23.59
C TRP A 321 -9.11 -7.74 22.76
N GLU A 322 -9.22 -7.62 21.44
CA GLU A 322 -8.33 -8.22 20.45
C GLU A 322 -6.84 -7.91 20.70
N TYR A 323 -6.55 -6.76 21.30
CA TYR A 323 -5.20 -6.25 21.52
C TYR A 323 -4.72 -6.36 22.98
N GLU A 324 -5.36 -7.16 23.84
CA GLU A 324 -4.99 -7.29 25.25
C GLU A 324 -3.54 -7.69 25.47
N ASP A 325 -3.11 -8.75 24.80
CA ASP A 325 -1.75 -9.26 24.98
C ASP A 325 -0.72 -8.27 24.44
N TYR A 326 -1.05 -7.55 23.37
CA TYR A 326 -0.19 -6.52 22.80
C TYR A 326 -0.04 -5.34 23.77
N HIS A 327 -1.14 -4.80 24.29
CA HIS A 327 -1.13 -3.72 25.27
C HIS A 327 -0.44 -4.12 26.57
N ARG A 328 -0.69 -5.34 27.07
CA ARG A 328 -0.04 -5.86 28.27
C ARG A 328 1.48 -5.91 28.08
N ARG A 329 1.96 -6.40 26.93
CA ARG A 329 3.39 -6.40 26.57
C ARG A 329 3.93 -4.98 26.46
N LEU A 330 3.21 -4.05 25.83
CA LEU A 330 3.66 -2.67 25.72
C LEU A 330 3.79 -2.00 27.11
N CYS A 331 2.81 -2.24 27.99
CA CYS A 331 2.85 -1.78 29.37
C CYS A 331 4.00 -2.41 30.18
N SER A 332 4.28 -3.71 30.02
CA SER A 332 5.33 -4.39 30.78
C SER A 332 6.73 -4.08 30.25
N ASP A 333 6.90 -4.19 28.93
CA ASP A 333 8.20 -4.25 28.27
C ASP A 333 8.69 -2.85 27.92
N LEU A 334 7.87 -2.07 27.21
CA LEU A 334 8.23 -0.71 26.80
C LEU A 334 8.14 0.26 27.98
N LEU A 335 6.96 0.38 28.61
CA LEU A 335 6.69 1.41 29.63
C LEU A 335 7.22 1.02 31.02
N GLY A 336 7.01 -0.23 31.42
CA GLY A 336 7.56 -0.80 32.64
C GLY A 336 9.08 -0.85 32.62
N GLY A 337 9.66 -1.31 31.51
CA GLY A 337 11.11 -1.29 31.29
C GLY A 337 11.68 0.13 31.29
N ALA A 338 11.01 1.10 30.66
CA ALA A 338 11.44 2.51 30.67
C ALA A 338 11.44 3.11 32.08
N THR A 339 10.42 2.77 32.87
CA THR A 339 10.35 3.16 34.28
C THR A 339 11.51 2.54 35.08
N ALA A 340 11.79 1.26 34.88
CA ALA A 340 12.90 0.56 35.53
C ALA A 340 14.28 1.12 35.11
N ALA A 341 14.42 1.57 33.87
CA ALA A 341 15.61 2.26 33.36
C ALA A 341 15.70 3.73 33.81
N GLY A 342 14.69 4.25 34.51
CA GLY A 342 14.65 5.61 35.03
C GLY A 342 14.37 6.69 33.97
N TRP A 343 13.81 6.32 32.82
CA TRP A 343 13.48 7.27 31.75
C TRP A 343 12.20 8.06 32.01
N ILE A 344 11.20 7.40 32.60
CA ILE A 344 9.89 7.97 32.91
C ILE A 344 9.46 7.58 34.32
N SER A 345 8.51 8.32 34.87
CA SER A 345 7.81 7.93 36.10
C SER A 345 6.48 7.26 35.73
N PRO A 346 6.07 6.20 36.45
CA PRO A 346 4.82 5.53 36.15
C PRO A 346 3.64 6.45 36.49
N PRO A 347 2.58 6.49 35.66
CA PRO A 347 1.41 7.30 35.92
C PRO A 347 0.67 6.80 37.17
N PRO A 348 0.09 7.71 37.98
CA PRO A 348 -0.62 7.34 39.23
C PRO A 348 -1.81 6.40 39.00
N ALA A 349 -2.46 6.50 37.84
CA ALA A 349 -3.65 5.73 37.47
C ALA A 349 -3.33 4.50 36.61
N GLY A 350 -2.05 4.18 36.39
CA GLY A 350 -1.64 3.16 35.44
C GLY A 350 -1.69 3.63 33.98
N TRP A 351 -1.35 2.72 33.07
CA TRP A 351 -1.07 2.96 31.65
C TRP A 351 -2.32 2.82 30.76
N GLY A 352 -3.49 3.34 31.20
CA GLY A 352 -4.82 3.09 30.60
C GLY A 352 -4.91 3.18 29.07
N ASP A 353 -5.45 4.29 28.54
CA ASP A 353 -5.33 4.60 27.12
C ASP A 353 -3.90 5.10 26.86
N LEU A 354 -3.30 4.62 25.78
CA LEU A 354 -1.90 4.86 25.47
C LEU A 354 -1.76 5.59 24.16
N LEU A 355 -0.92 6.62 24.18
CA LEU A 355 -0.35 7.22 22.98
C LEU A 355 1.17 7.08 23.12
N PHE A 356 1.82 6.44 22.14
CA PHE A 356 3.25 6.19 22.15
C PHE A 356 3.82 6.33 20.73
N LEU A 357 5.16 6.34 20.62
CA LEU A 357 5.85 6.30 19.33
C LEU A 357 6.76 5.10 19.23
N SER A 358 6.78 4.54 18.03
CA SER A 358 7.65 3.47 17.59
C SER A 358 8.41 3.93 16.33
N PRO A 359 9.56 3.30 16.02
CA PRO A 359 10.22 3.50 14.75
C PRO A 359 9.28 3.10 13.60
N ALA A 360 9.32 3.85 12.50
CA ALA A 360 8.59 3.49 11.29
C ALA A 360 9.30 2.37 10.51
N SER A 361 8.51 1.59 9.77
CA SER A 361 8.98 0.53 8.90
C SER A 361 8.74 0.85 7.43
N HIS A 362 9.43 0.13 6.56
CA HIS A 362 9.07 0.12 5.14
C HIS A 362 7.62 -0.36 4.94
N GLU A 363 7.18 -1.40 5.67
CA GLU A 363 5.80 -1.92 5.59
C GLU A 363 4.75 -0.88 6.01
N THR A 364 4.98 -0.15 7.11
CA THR A 364 4.00 0.84 7.59
C THR A 364 3.96 2.07 6.69
N LEU A 365 5.11 2.45 6.11
CA LEU A 365 5.15 3.47 5.06
C LEU A 365 4.39 3.03 3.81
N GLU A 366 4.60 1.80 3.34
CA GLU A 366 3.88 1.25 2.18
C GLU A 366 2.38 1.25 2.42
N HIS A 367 1.94 0.87 3.62
CA HIS A 367 0.53 0.92 3.99
C HIS A 367 -0.04 2.34 3.99
N GLU A 368 0.67 3.32 4.58
CA GLU A 368 0.23 4.72 4.61
C GLU A 368 0.15 5.34 3.20
N LEU A 369 1.10 4.98 2.33
CA LEU A 369 1.12 5.45 0.94
C LEU A 369 0.19 4.64 0.03
N ARG A 370 -0.37 3.54 0.53
CA ARG A 370 -1.28 2.69 -0.24
C ARG A 370 -2.57 3.43 -0.51
N ILE A 371 -3.03 3.26 -1.73
CA ILE A 371 -4.31 3.78 -2.18
C ILE A 371 -5.34 2.67 -2.10
N GLU A 372 -6.29 2.84 -1.18
CA GLU A 372 -7.42 1.93 -1.02
C GLU A 372 -8.71 2.57 -1.51
N ILE A 373 -9.57 1.74 -2.10
CA ILE A 373 -10.88 2.14 -2.57
C ILE A 373 -11.87 1.80 -1.46
N LYS A 374 -12.63 2.79 -0.99
CA LYS A 374 -13.58 2.66 0.11
C LYS A 374 -15.00 2.88 -0.42
N PRO A 375 -15.96 1.98 -0.14
CA PRO A 375 -17.35 2.18 -0.53
C PRO A 375 -17.98 3.31 0.28
N GLU A 376 -18.89 4.07 -0.33
CA GLU A 376 -19.81 4.93 0.42
C GLU A 376 -20.91 4.08 1.09
N SER A 377 -21.63 4.65 2.08
CA SER A 377 -22.76 3.94 2.71
C SER A 377 -23.79 3.54 1.66
N ASP A 378 -24.28 2.29 1.73
CA ASP A 378 -25.17 1.65 0.76
C ASP A 378 -24.59 1.43 -0.66
N GLU A 379 -23.30 1.66 -0.89
CA GLU A 379 -22.63 1.44 -2.17
C GLU A 379 -21.88 0.09 -2.22
N THR A 380 -21.96 -0.59 -3.37
CA THR A 380 -21.12 -1.74 -3.69
C THR A 380 -20.10 -1.34 -4.76
N LEU A 381 -18.82 -1.48 -4.44
CA LEU A 381 -17.75 -1.26 -5.40
C LEU A 381 -17.39 -2.56 -6.09
N CYS A 382 -17.23 -2.52 -7.41
CA CYS A 382 -16.85 -3.68 -8.20
C CYS A 382 -15.64 -3.36 -9.06
N THR A 383 -14.65 -4.24 -9.03
CA THR A 383 -13.44 -4.12 -9.86
C THR A 383 -13.22 -5.41 -10.64
N LEU A 384 -12.90 -5.26 -11.93
CA LEU A 384 -12.57 -6.38 -12.81
C LEU A 384 -11.07 -6.46 -12.96
N GLN A 385 -10.52 -7.65 -12.75
CA GLN A 385 -9.09 -7.89 -12.83
C GLN A 385 -8.80 -9.00 -13.84
N THR A 386 -7.86 -8.74 -14.72
CA THR A 386 -7.41 -9.68 -15.74
C THR A 386 -5.92 -9.51 -16.00
N ASP A 387 -5.29 -10.53 -16.55
CA ASP A 387 -3.94 -10.53 -17.12
C ASP A 387 -3.94 -10.30 -18.65
N ASN A 388 -5.10 -10.25 -19.30
CA ASN A 388 -5.24 -10.08 -20.75
C ASN A 388 -6.53 -9.30 -21.12
N PRO A 389 -6.49 -7.96 -21.23
CA PRO A 389 -7.68 -7.12 -21.40
C PRO A 389 -8.37 -7.36 -22.72
N ASP A 390 -7.60 -7.56 -23.79
CA ASP A 390 -8.17 -7.74 -25.13
C ASP A 390 -8.95 -9.04 -25.24
N LEU A 391 -8.38 -10.14 -24.73
CA LEU A 391 -9.09 -11.41 -24.71
C LEU A 391 -10.26 -11.40 -23.73
N ALA A 392 -10.14 -10.71 -22.59
CA ALA A 392 -11.25 -10.57 -21.65
C ALA A 392 -12.40 -9.74 -22.24
N VAL A 393 -12.11 -8.71 -23.05
CA VAL A 393 -13.13 -7.97 -23.81
C VAL A 393 -13.81 -8.84 -24.85
N GLU A 394 -13.06 -9.66 -25.60
CA GLU A 394 -13.63 -10.64 -26.55
C GLU A 394 -14.59 -11.60 -25.83
N VAL A 395 -14.19 -12.13 -24.65
CA VAL A 395 -15.05 -12.98 -23.83
C VAL A 395 -16.35 -12.27 -23.45
N LEU A 396 -16.29 -11.00 -23.02
CA LEU A 396 -17.50 -10.24 -22.71
C LEU A 396 -18.42 -10.06 -23.92
N GLU A 397 -17.86 -9.78 -25.10
CA GLU A 397 -18.62 -9.60 -26.33
C GLU A 397 -19.31 -10.90 -26.75
N ARG A 398 -18.58 -12.01 -26.79
CA ARG A 398 -19.13 -13.33 -27.13
C ARG A 398 -20.19 -13.77 -26.13
N ALA A 399 -19.96 -13.58 -24.84
CA ALA A 399 -20.93 -13.89 -23.80
C ALA A 399 -22.19 -13.04 -23.96
N ARG A 400 -22.06 -11.74 -24.26
CA ARG A 400 -23.21 -10.86 -24.55
C ARG A 400 -24.01 -11.31 -25.78
N MET A 401 -23.33 -11.85 -26.79
CA MET A 401 -23.95 -12.38 -28.02
C MET A 401 -24.56 -13.78 -27.86
N GLY A 402 -24.44 -14.39 -26.67
CA GLY A 402 -24.90 -15.77 -26.44
C GLY A 402 -24.01 -16.83 -27.10
N GLN A 403 -22.77 -16.49 -27.47
CA GLN A 403 -21.82 -17.41 -28.11
C GLN A 403 -21.12 -18.31 -27.08
N PHE A 404 -21.92 -19.10 -26.39
CA PHE A 404 -21.48 -20.10 -25.42
C PHE A 404 -22.46 -21.27 -25.39
N THR A 405 -21.99 -22.40 -24.89
CA THR A 405 -22.78 -23.63 -24.73
C THR A 405 -23.06 -23.85 -23.25
N CYS A 406 -24.31 -24.17 -22.89
CA CYS A 406 -24.67 -24.56 -21.53
C CYS A 406 -24.55 -26.08 -21.38
N TYR A 407 -23.90 -26.53 -20.31
CA TYR A 407 -23.87 -27.92 -19.89
C TYR A 407 -24.55 -28.06 -18.54
N GLU A 408 -25.64 -28.81 -18.52
CA GLU A 408 -26.24 -29.30 -17.28
C GLU A 408 -25.58 -30.65 -16.94
N GLY A 409 -24.75 -30.66 -15.90
CA GLY A 409 -24.24 -31.89 -15.31
C GLY A 409 -25.25 -32.47 -14.33
N ALA A 410 -25.31 -33.80 -14.22
CA ALA A 410 -26.15 -34.47 -13.23
C ALA A 410 -25.68 -34.11 -11.80
N GLY A 411 -26.27 -33.07 -11.20
CA GLY A 411 -26.01 -32.64 -9.82
C GLY A 411 -24.99 -31.52 -9.61
N VAL A 412 -24.48 -30.89 -10.68
CA VAL A 412 -23.56 -29.74 -10.60
C VAL A 412 -24.25 -28.48 -11.13
N GLU A 413 -23.93 -27.31 -10.57
CA GLU A 413 -24.36 -26.00 -11.11
C GLU A 413 -24.12 -25.91 -12.63
N ALA A 414 -25.06 -25.27 -13.34
CA ALA A 414 -24.97 -25.09 -14.79
C ALA A 414 -23.61 -24.49 -15.18
N SER A 415 -22.88 -25.18 -16.03
CA SER A 415 -21.54 -24.79 -16.49
C SER A 415 -21.62 -24.27 -17.92
N TYR A 416 -21.00 -23.12 -18.19
CA TYR A 416 -21.04 -22.48 -19.51
C TYR A 416 -19.68 -22.58 -20.17
N ALA A 417 -19.62 -22.95 -21.44
CA ALA A 417 -18.38 -23.03 -22.20
C ALA A 417 -18.37 -22.12 -23.40
N MET A 418 -17.21 -21.52 -23.67
CA MET A 418 -16.98 -20.66 -24.81
C MET A 418 -15.77 -21.14 -25.59
N ARG A 419 -15.87 -21.09 -26.92
CA ARG A 419 -14.80 -21.39 -27.86
C ARG A 419 -14.36 -20.10 -28.55
N ILE A 420 -13.05 -19.88 -28.62
CA ILE A 420 -12.42 -18.73 -29.28
C ILE A 420 -11.28 -19.22 -30.16
N GLU A 421 -11.30 -18.88 -31.45
CA GLU A 421 -10.18 -19.14 -32.36
C GLU A 421 -9.08 -18.09 -32.15
N LEU A 422 -7.85 -18.54 -31.97
CA LEU A 422 -6.68 -17.70 -31.73
C LEU A 422 -5.79 -17.61 -32.98
N PRO A 423 -5.16 -16.45 -33.27
CA PRO A 423 -4.18 -16.34 -34.33
C PRO A 423 -2.99 -17.29 -34.13
N THR A 424 -2.53 -17.93 -35.22
CA THR A 424 -1.43 -18.91 -35.23
C THR A 424 -0.09 -18.41 -34.70
N ALA A 425 0.12 -17.09 -34.66
CA ALA A 425 1.38 -16.47 -34.24
C ALA A 425 1.56 -16.30 -32.72
N ILE A 426 0.53 -16.61 -31.89
CA ILE A 426 0.61 -16.37 -30.45
C ILE A 426 1.22 -17.58 -29.74
N ALA A 427 2.43 -17.41 -29.21
CA ALA A 427 3.17 -18.48 -28.53
C ALA A 427 2.52 -18.93 -27.21
N ARG A 428 1.80 -18.03 -26.54
CA ARG A 428 1.15 -18.26 -25.24
C ARG A 428 -0.05 -17.33 -25.07
N VAL A 429 -1.19 -17.89 -24.74
CA VAL A 429 -2.42 -17.14 -24.42
C VAL A 429 -2.82 -17.46 -22.99
N ASP A 430 -2.47 -16.55 -22.08
CA ASP A 430 -2.99 -16.60 -20.72
C ASP A 430 -4.19 -15.63 -20.62
N ILE A 431 -5.26 -16.09 -19.98
CA ILE A 431 -6.39 -15.27 -19.54
C ILE A 431 -6.88 -15.71 -18.16
N SER A 432 -7.01 -14.75 -17.27
CA SER A 432 -7.76 -14.81 -16.02
C SER A 432 -8.73 -13.63 -16.00
N LEU A 433 -9.91 -13.82 -15.42
CA LEU A 433 -10.86 -12.75 -15.19
C LEU A 433 -11.51 -12.98 -13.84
N SER A 434 -11.37 -12.01 -12.94
CA SER A 434 -11.98 -12.03 -11.62
C SER A 434 -12.73 -10.74 -11.35
N LEU A 435 -13.76 -10.86 -10.52
CA LEU A 435 -14.54 -9.77 -9.96
C LEU A 435 -14.20 -9.68 -8.48
N LYS A 436 -13.80 -8.49 -8.04
CA LYS A 436 -13.74 -8.17 -6.61
C LYS A 436 -14.86 -7.23 -6.27
N ILE A 437 -15.56 -7.55 -5.20
CA ILE A 437 -16.67 -6.80 -4.66
C ILE A 437 -16.29 -6.30 -3.27
N ILE A 438 -16.45 -5.00 -3.05
CA ILE A 438 -16.12 -4.33 -1.81
C ILE A 438 -17.38 -3.60 -1.33
N GLU A 439 -17.87 -4.01 -0.17
CA GLU A 439 -18.96 -3.41 0.58
C GLU A 439 -18.42 -2.90 1.91
N GLU A 440 -19.19 -2.10 2.65
CA GLU A 440 -18.74 -1.46 3.90
C GLU A 440 -18.19 -2.48 4.93
N THR A 441 -18.77 -3.67 4.98
CA THR A 441 -18.42 -4.71 5.96
C THR A 441 -17.97 -6.03 5.33
N ALA A 442 -17.96 -6.13 4.00
CA ALA A 442 -17.70 -7.38 3.31
C ALA A 442 -16.76 -7.19 2.12
N TRP A 443 -15.82 -8.13 1.99
CA TRP A 443 -14.95 -8.26 0.84
C TRP A 443 -15.17 -9.63 0.21
N GLN A 444 -15.49 -9.66 -1.08
CA GLN A 444 -15.70 -10.89 -1.84
C GLN A 444 -14.90 -10.87 -3.13
N SER A 445 -14.39 -12.04 -3.52
CA SER A 445 -13.69 -12.22 -4.79
C SER A 445 -14.23 -13.47 -5.48
N THR A 446 -14.56 -13.36 -6.76
CA THR A 446 -15.08 -14.48 -7.56
C THR A 446 -14.37 -14.55 -8.89
N HIS A 447 -13.96 -15.75 -9.28
CA HIS A 447 -13.43 -16.01 -10.62
C HIS A 447 -14.59 -16.05 -11.63
N LEU A 448 -14.50 -15.24 -12.68
CA LEU A 448 -15.48 -15.21 -13.76
C LEU A 448 -15.16 -16.24 -14.84
N ILE A 449 -13.89 -16.63 -14.97
CA ILE A 449 -13.40 -17.74 -15.78
C ILE A 449 -12.88 -18.82 -14.85
N GLY A 450 -13.49 -20.01 -14.90
CA GLY A 450 -13.17 -21.14 -14.01
C GLY A 450 -12.00 -21.99 -14.51
N ARG A 451 -12.02 -22.33 -15.79
CA ARG A 451 -11.05 -23.22 -16.45
C ARG A 451 -10.75 -22.72 -17.84
N ARG A 452 -9.53 -22.95 -18.32
CA ARG A 452 -9.12 -22.73 -19.72
C ARG A 452 -8.39 -23.96 -20.27
N VAL A 453 -8.62 -24.27 -21.53
CA VAL A 453 -7.91 -25.32 -22.28
C VAL A 453 -7.54 -24.76 -23.64
N ILE A 454 -6.28 -24.92 -24.05
CA ILE A 454 -5.82 -24.54 -25.38
C ILE A 454 -5.59 -25.82 -26.16
N GLN A 455 -6.28 -25.94 -27.28
CA GLN A 455 -6.06 -27.00 -28.25
C GLN A 455 -5.26 -26.42 -29.42
N ARG A 456 -4.25 -27.16 -29.86
CA ARG A 456 -3.43 -26.81 -31.03
C ARG A 456 -3.63 -27.88 -32.08
N ASP A 457 -4.03 -27.49 -33.28
CA ASP A 457 -4.20 -28.40 -34.41
C ASP A 457 -3.46 -27.87 -35.65
N ALA A 458 -3.60 -28.57 -36.78
CA ALA A 458 -2.98 -28.16 -38.04
C ALA A 458 -3.61 -26.89 -38.65
N SER A 459 -4.81 -26.51 -38.22
CA SER A 459 -5.58 -25.34 -38.68
C SER A 459 -5.34 -24.08 -37.85
N GLY A 460 -4.89 -24.19 -36.60
CA GLY A 460 -4.68 -23.06 -35.72
C GLY A 460 -4.56 -23.42 -34.25
N GLN A 461 -4.87 -22.44 -33.39
CA GLN A 461 -4.98 -22.62 -31.96
C GLN A 461 -6.39 -22.23 -31.53
N THR A 462 -7.05 -23.07 -30.73
CA THR A 462 -8.40 -22.82 -30.22
C THR A 462 -8.38 -22.78 -28.70
N LEU A 463 -9.00 -21.76 -28.14
CA LEU A 463 -9.14 -21.57 -26.70
C LEU A 463 -10.56 -21.93 -26.26
N TYR A 464 -10.66 -22.88 -25.34
CA TYR A 464 -11.87 -23.27 -24.66
C TYR A 464 -11.87 -22.69 -23.24
N LEU A 465 -12.93 -21.99 -22.87
CA LEU A 465 -13.09 -21.35 -21.57
C LEU A 465 -14.35 -21.87 -20.88
N GLU A 466 -14.23 -22.20 -19.60
CA GLU A 466 -15.37 -22.37 -18.70
C GLU A 466 -15.70 -21.00 -18.08
N ILE A 467 -16.89 -20.51 -18.38
CA ILE A 467 -17.42 -19.24 -17.91
C ILE A 467 -18.38 -19.50 -16.74
N LYS A 468 -18.21 -18.75 -15.65
CA LYS A 468 -19.08 -18.85 -14.49
C LYS A 468 -20.41 -18.09 -14.71
N PRO A 469 -21.53 -18.55 -14.11
CA PRO A 469 -22.83 -17.88 -14.20
C PRO A 469 -22.78 -16.38 -13.87
N ALA A 470 -21.95 -16.03 -12.87
CA ALA A 470 -21.72 -14.64 -12.45
C ALA A 470 -21.25 -13.73 -13.59
N LEU A 471 -20.45 -14.22 -14.55
CA LEU A 471 -20.02 -13.41 -15.70
C LEU A 471 -21.22 -13.04 -16.59
N ILE A 472 -22.08 -14.02 -16.86
CA ILE A 472 -23.27 -13.81 -17.71
C ILE A 472 -24.20 -12.83 -17.01
N LYS A 473 -24.45 -13.00 -15.71
CA LYS A 473 -25.25 -12.07 -14.90
C LYS A 473 -24.67 -10.66 -14.91
N LEU A 474 -23.37 -10.52 -14.71
CA LEU A 474 -22.69 -9.22 -14.77
C LEU A 474 -22.94 -8.51 -16.11
N ILE A 475 -22.85 -9.24 -17.23
CA ILE A 475 -23.12 -8.74 -18.58
C ILE A 475 -24.59 -8.36 -18.80
N GLN A 476 -25.52 -9.02 -18.10
CA GLN A 476 -26.94 -8.68 -18.15
C GLN A 476 -27.26 -7.39 -17.38
N ARG A 477 -26.60 -7.18 -16.25
CA ARG A 477 -26.88 -6.07 -15.33
C ARG A 477 -26.13 -4.79 -15.68
N GLN A 478 -24.93 -4.91 -16.26
CA GLN A 478 -24.08 -3.76 -16.55
C GLN A 478 -23.96 -3.50 -18.06
N PRO A 479 -23.93 -2.23 -18.51
CA PRO A 479 -23.71 -1.91 -19.91
C PRO A 479 -22.33 -2.42 -20.37
N LEU A 480 -22.30 -3.16 -21.49
CA LEU A 480 -21.05 -3.72 -22.03
C LEU A 480 -19.95 -2.66 -22.21
N LYS A 481 -20.31 -1.43 -22.61
CA LYS A 481 -19.36 -0.31 -22.75
C LYS A 481 -18.65 0.02 -21.44
N VAL A 482 -19.35 -0.08 -20.31
CA VAL A 482 -18.80 0.20 -18.97
C VAL A 482 -17.90 -0.96 -18.53
N LEU A 483 -18.32 -2.22 -18.74
CA LEU A 483 -17.49 -3.39 -18.45
C LEU A 483 -16.17 -3.39 -19.24
N LYS A 484 -16.21 -2.99 -20.51
CA LYS A 484 -15.01 -2.84 -21.34
C LYS A 484 -14.04 -1.80 -20.79
N LYS A 485 -14.54 -0.67 -20.28
CA LYS A 485 -13.72 0.36 -19.62
C LYS A 485 -13.15 -0.14 -18.30
N ALA A 486 -13.94 -0.86 -17.50
CA ALA A 486 -13.45 -1.48 -16.27
C ALA A 486 -12.29 -2.45 -16.53
N ILE A 487 -12.36 -3.24 -17.61
CA ILE A 487 -11.29 -4.18 -17.99
C ILE A 487 -10.06 -3.46 -18.56
N ARG A 488 -10.25 -2.56 -19.54
CA ARG A 488 -9.13 -1.95 -20.27
C ARG A 488 -8.46 -0.79 -19.54
N GLU A 489 -9.25 -0.03 -18.79
CA GLU A 489 -8.84 1.24 -18.19
C GLU A 489 -8.89 1.18 -16.66
N GLY A 490 -9.24 0.03 -16.07
CA GLY A 490 -9.32 -0.13 -14.61
C GLY A 490 -10.43 0.69 -13.96
N GLN A 491 -11.44 1.14 -14.70
CA GLN A 491 -12.55 1.93 -14.14
C GLN A 491 -13.28 1.16 -13.03
N VAL A 492 -13.43 1.79 -11.87
CA VAL A 492 -14.18 1.22 -10.73
C VAL A 492 -15.68 1.33 -11.00
N LEU A 493 -16.38 0.21 -10.86
CA LEU A 493 -17.83 0.14 -11.00
C LEU A 493 -18.49 0.43 -9.66
N ARG A 494 -19.49 1.30 -9.68
CA ARG A 494 -20.25 1.75 -8.52
C ARG A 494 -21.69 1.35 -8.72
N VAL A 495 -22.16 0.38 -7.95
CA VAL A 495 -23.45 -0.31 -8.15
C VAL A 495 -24.14 -0.54 -6.81
N HIS A 496 -25.46 -0.77 -6.83
CA HIS A 496 -26.23 -1.10 -5.64
C HIS A 496 -26.82 -2.51 -5.79
N GLY A 497 -26.67 -3.37 -4.77
CA GLY A 497 -27.33 -4.67 -4.70
C GLY A 497 -26.81 -5.75 -5.67
N LEU A 498 -25.63 -5.58 -6.28
CA LEU A 498 -25.15 -6.50 -7.31
C LEU A 498 -24.81 -7.91 -6.78
N CYS A 499 -24.37 -8.04 -5.52
CA CYS A 499 -23.97 -9.32 -4.92
C CYS A 499 -25.07 -10.40 -5.00
N GLU A 500 -26.27 -10.08 -4.52
CA GLU A 500 -27.40 -11.01 -4.50
C GLU A 500 -27.83 -11.41 -5.92
N GLU A 501 -27.82 -10.44 -6.85
CA GLU A 501 -28.21 -10.66 -8.24
C GLU A 501 -27.22 -11.55 -9.02
N LEU A 502 -25.93 -11.57 -8.63
CA LEU A 502 -24.92 -12.42 -9.26
C LEU A 502 -25.09 -13.91 -8.90
N GLN A 503 -25.78 -14.22 -7.80
CA GLN A 503 -26.09 -15.60 -7.38
C GLN A 503 -27.32 -16.17 -8.10
N GLU A 504 -28.13 -15.33 -8.74
CA GLU A 504 -29.29 -15.79 -9.50
C GLU A 504 -28.89 -16.56 -10.76
N ALA A 505 -29.77 -17.46 -11.23
CA ALA A 505 -29.57 -18.15 -12.50
C ALA A 505 -29.59 -17.17 -13.70
N PRO A 506 -28.60 -17.22 -14.63
CA PRO A 506 -28.57 -16.41 -15.84
C PRO A 506 -29.85 -16.53 -16.67
N THR A 507 -30.35 -15.40 -17.20
CA THR A 507 -31.55 -15.41 -18.06
C THR A 507 -31.22 -15.28 -19.56
N LEU A 508 -29.94 -15.13 -19.91
CA LEU A 508 -29.47 -14.94 -21.29
C LEU A 508 -29.36 -16.33 -21.94
N PRO A 509 -30.20 -16.66 -22.94
CA PRO A 509 -30.13 -17.96 -23.59
C PRO A 509 -28.90 -18.05 -24.52
N PRO A 510 -28.30 -19.24 -24.68
CA PRO A 510 -27.28 -19.46 -25.69
C PRO A 510 -27.87 -19.26 -27.09
N ASN A 511 -27.10 -18.63 -27.98
CA ASN A 511 -27.51 -18.37 -29.35
C ASN A 511 -27.31 -19.64 -30.19
N THR A 512 -28.40 -20.34 -30.45
CA THR A 512 -28.40 -21.61 -31.20
C THR A 512 -27.96 -21.47 -32.66
N ALA A 513 -28.00 -20.26 -33.24
CA ALA A 513 -27.56 -19.99 -34.60
C ALA A 513 -26.05 -19.68 -34.72
N ALA A 514 -25.38 -19.43 -33.59
CA ALA A 514 -23.93 -19.21 -33.53
C ALA A 514 -23.14 -20.49 -33.17
N LEU A 515 -23.84 -21.60 -32.92
CA LEU A 515 -23.25 -22.92 -32.86
C LEU A 515 -22.89 -23.33 -34.29
N GLU A 516 -21.61 -23.27 -34.65
CA GLU A 516 -21.13 -24.14 -35.72
C GLU A 516 -21.53 -25.58 -35.33
N PRO A 517 -22.06 -26.38 -36.28
CA PRO A 517 -22.46 -27.73 -35.96
C PRO A 517 -21.23 -28.43 -35.40
N LEU A 518 -21.24 -28.72 -34.09
CA LEU A 518 -20.36 -29.71 -33.51
C LEU A 518 -20.63 -30.97 -34.33
N GLU A 519 -19.66 -31.37 -35.16
CA GLU A 519 -19.65 -32.75 -35.63
C GLU A 519 -19.76 -33.60 -34.37
N ILE A 520 -20.71 -34.54 -34.39
CA ILE A 520 -21.24 -35.26 -33.22
C ILE A 520 -20.13 -36.02 -32.45
N ASP A 521 -18.90 -36.05 -32.98
CA ASP A 521 -17.72 -36.74 -32.46
C ASP A 521 -16.56 -35.83 -31.98
N GLU A 522 -16.67 -34.49 -31.95
CA GLU A 522 -15.61 -33.69 -31.30
C GLU A 522 -15.73 -33.78 -29.76
N PRO A 523 -14.74 -34.38 -29.06
CA PRO A 523 -14.75 -34.44 -27.61
C PRO A 523 -14.69 -33.01 -27.07
N ASN A 524 -15.64 -32.62 -26.22
CA ASN A 524 -15.53 -31.36 -25.50
C ASN A 524 -14.38 -31.47 -24.49
N PRO A 525 -13.25 -30.79 -24.68
CA PRO A 525 -12.07 -30.94 -23.83
C PRO A 525 -12.32 -30.41 -22.40
N LEU A 526 -13.41 -29.68 -22.17
CA LEU A 526 -13.85 -29.25 -20.84
C LEU A 526 -14.63 -30.32 -20.07
N ARG A 527 -15.19 -31.34 -20.76
CA ARG A 527 -15.94 -32.46 -20.17
C ARG A 527 -15.07 -33.66 -19.81
N GLU A 528 -13.84 -33.71 -20.30
CA GLU A 528 -12.94 -34.80 -20.00
C GLU A 528 -12.51 -34.74 -18.51
N PRO A 529 -12.81 -35.79 -17.72
CA PRO A 529 -12.40 -35.85 -16.33
C PRO A 529 -10.94 -36.24 -16.30
N TYR A 530 -10.04 -35.27 -16.10
CA TYR A 530 -8.60 -35.48 -15.91
C TYR A 530 -7.92 -36.29 -17.05
N PHE A 531 -7.34 -35.62 -18.05
CA PHE A 531 -6.37 -36.31 -18.91
C PHE A 531 -5.00 -36.41 -18.22
N ASP A 532 -4.73 -37.61 -17.72
CA ASP A 532 -3.44 -38.21 -17.43
C ASP A 532 -2.96 -39.02 -18.66
N GLY A 533 -1.96 -38.52 -19.37
CA GLY A 533 -1.33 -39.30 -20.45
C GLY A 533 -0.54 -38.45 -21.46
N GLU A 534 0.68 -38.08 -21.08
CA GLU A 534 1.84 -37.63 -21.90
C GLU A 534 1.54 -36.58 -23.00
N ASP A 535 1.90 -35.29 -22.93
CA ASP A 535 3.07 -34.64 -22.33
C ASP A 535 2.74 -33.20 -21.87
N GLN A 536 3.16 -32.89 -20.64
CA GLN A 536 3.29 -31.57 -20.00
C GLN A 536 2.03 -30.75 -19.71
N LEU A 537 1.37 -31.12 -18.61
CA LEU A 537 0.46 -30.26 -17.86
C LEU A 537 1.27 -29.25 -17.02
N PHE A 538 1.43 -28.02 -17.48
CA PHE A 538 1.83 -26.90 -16.62
C PHE A 538 0.62 -26.45 -15.80
N ILE A 539 0.32 -27.15 -14.69
CA ILE A 539 -0.47 -26.55 -13.60
C ILE A 539 0.45 -25.54 -12.92
N ARG A 540 0.53 -24.33 -13.46
CA ARG A 540 1.06 -23.22 -12.70
C ARG A 540 -0.03 -22.81 -11.72
N SER A 541 0.28 -22.89 -10.43
CA SER A 541 -0.36 -22.02 -9.45
C SER A 541 -0.42 -20.62 -10.05
N ILE A 542 -1.58 -19.99 -9.99
CA ILE A 542 -1.73 -18.60 -10.42
C ILE A 542 -0.85 -17.78 -9.46
N ARG A 543 0.41 -17.55 -9.85
CA ARG A 543 1.15 -16.40 -9.37
C ARG A 543 0.39 -15.21 -9.96
N TYR A 544 -0.33 -14.52 -9.09
CA TYR A 544 -0.94 -13.23 -9.40
C TYR A 544 0.18 -12.23 -9.69
N GLN A 545 0.73 -12.28 -10.90
CA GLN A 545 1.45 -11.16 -11.48
C GLN A 545 0.45 -10.41 -12.35
N ARG A 546 0.17 -9.18 -11.93
CA ARG A 546 -0.58 -8.19 -12.68
C ARG A 546 0.17 -7.93 -14.00
N ALA A 547 -0.29 -8.50 -15.11
CA ALA A 547 0.29 -8.18 -16.42
C ALA A 547 -0.28 -6.88 -17.01
N ASN A 548 -1.43 -6.42 -16.49
CA ASN A 548 -2.07 -5.17 -16.92
C ASN A 548 -1.75 -3.98 -16.03
N PHE A 549 -0.92 -4.18 -15.02
CA PHE A 549 -0.69 -3.19 -13.99
C PHE A 549 0.67 -3.41 -13.33
#